data_AF-A0A5B1B4G8-F1
#
_entry.id   AF-A0A5B1B4G8-F1
#
_cell.length_a   1.000
_cell.length_b   1.000
_cell.length_c   1.000
_cell.angle_alpha   90.00
_cell.angle_beta   90.00
_cell.angle_gamma   90.00
#
_symmetry.space_group_name_H-M   'P 1'
#
loop_
_entity.id
_entity.type
_entity.pdbx_description
1 polymer ?
#
loop_
_entity_poly.entity_id
_entity_poly.type
_entity_poly.pdbx_seq_one_letter_code
_entity_poly.pdbx_strand_id
1 'polypeptide(L)'
;MKIQNKDVLLSKKEFKVLVKKGRSYEYQMRPINKNVIHLWVDLLQSSKDDYLFSNDLTPGEKSISERQIARRWKRHVKDKLNIQCDFYSLKHLHIDIITAREGVKTAAIINGHKSDKMVLKHYAVNEKQRQIDKAKDMDIEF
;
A
#
# COMPACT_ATOMS: atom_id res chain seq x y z
N MET A 1 4.56 9.88 3.82
CA MET A 1 4.57 9.77 2.34
C MET A 1 4.53 11.17 1.77
N LYS A 2 5.52 11.52 0.95
CA LYS A 2 5.61 12.82 0.28
C LYS A 2 5.67 12.55 -1.22
N ILE A 3 4.52 12.61 -1.89
CA ILE A 3 4.39 12.35 -3.33
C ILE A 3 3.92 13.65 -3.97
N GLN A 4 4.57 14.02 -5.07
CA GLN A 4 4.14 15.11 -5.93
C GLN A 4 3.54 14.56 -7.21
N ASN A 5 2.79 15.37 -7.96
CA ASN A 5 2.21 14.96 -9.24
C ASN A 5 3.25 14.33 -10.19
N LYS A 6 4.41 14.99 -10.35
CA LYS A 6 5.54 14.51 -11.15
C LYS A 6 6.10 13.13 -10.76
N ASP A 7 5.76 12.64 -9.57
CA ASP A 7 6.18 11.31 -9.10
C ASP A 7 5.19 10.21 -9.54
N VAL A 8 4.07 10.55 -10.18
CA VAL A 8 3.04 9.60 -10.63
C VAL A 8 3.10 9.39 -12.13
N LEU A 9 3.18 8.11 -12.54
CA LEU A 9 3.17 7.67 -13.92
C LEU A 9 1.86 6.92 -14.19
N LEU A 10 0.78 7.67 -14.45
CA LEU A 10 -0.55 7.09 -14.66
C LEU A 10 -0.61 6.07 -15.81
N SER A 11 0.11 6.32 -16.91
CA SER A 11 0.18 5.41 -18.06
C SER A 11 0.72 4.02 -17.68
N LYS A 12 1.62 3.97 -16.69
CA LYS A 12 2.18 2.73 -16.15
C LYS A 12 1.43 2.22 -14.91
N LYS A 13 0.48 3.00 -14.38
CA LYS A 13 -0.19 2.77 -13.09
C LYS A 13 0.82 2.60 -11.96
N GLU A 14 1.81 3.48 -11.91
CA GLU A 14 2.88 3.43 -10.92
C GLU A 14 3.12 4.82 -10.31
N PHE A 15 3.66 4.85 -9.10
CA PHE A 15 4.16 6.07 -8.49
C PHE A 15 5.50 5.84 -7.80
N LYS A 16 6.33 6.87 -7.76
CA LYS A 16 7.64 6.87 -7.14
C LYS A 16 7.54 7.37 -5.70
N VAL A 17 8.13 6.65 -4.76
CA VAL A 17 8.18 7.03 -3.34
C VAL A 17 9.61 6.99 -2.82
N LEU A 18 9.99 8.02 -2.03
CA LEU A 18 11.25 8.02 -1.30
C LEU A 18 11.09 7.22 0.00
N VAL A 19 11.78 6.07 0.09
CA VAL A 19 11.85 5.26 1.29
C VAL A 19 13.09 5.66 2.09
N LYS A 20 12.88 6.03 3.35
CA LYS A 20 13.93 6.42 4.29
C LYS A 20 14.12 5.30 5.32
N LYS A 21 15.29 4.67 5.36
CA LYS A 21 15.61 3.61 6.33
C LYS A 21 16.96 3.89 6.99
N GLY A 22 16.92 4.37 8.23
CA GLY A 22 18.13 4.81 8.93
C GLY A 22 18.83 5.92 8.15
N ARG A 23 20.08 5.67 7.75
CA ARG A 23 20.86 6.59 6.89
C ARG A 23 20.71 6.33 5.39
N SER A 24 19.96 5.30 4.99
CA SER A 24 19.74 4.94 3.59
C SER A 24 18.45 5.56 3.05
N TYR A 25 18.54 6.10 1.85
CA TYR A 25 17.46 6.76 1.13
C TYR A 25 17.39 6.16 -0.26
N GLU A 26 16.22 5.65 -0.66
CA GLU A 26 16.05 4.98 -1.95
C GLU A 26 14.69 5.33 -2.54
N TYR A 27 14.68 5.67 -3.82
CA TYR A 27 13.44 5.78 -4.58
C TYR A 27 12.96 4.40 -5.00
N GLN A 28 11.68 4.12 -4.78
CA GLN A 28 11.05 2.87 -5.16
C GLN A 28 9.77 3.15 -5.94
N MET A 29 9.55 2.37 -7.01
CA MET A 29 8.28 2.38 -7.73
C MET A 29 7.26 1.52 -7.00
N ARG A 30 6.01 1.97 -6.98
CA ARG A 30 4.88 1.29 -6.35
C ARG A 30 3.71 1.21 -7.31
N PRO A 31 3.02 0.06 -7.40
CA PRO A 31 1.87 -0.09 -8.28
C PRO A 31 0.64 0.64 -7.71
N ILE A 32 -0.19 1.17 -8.61
CA ILE A 32 -1.52 1.70 -8.33
C ILE A 32 -2.54 0.63 -8.69
N ASN A 33 -3.37 0.23 -7.73
CA ASN A 33 -4.42 -0.74 -7.99
C ASN A 33 -5.47 -0.15 -8.96
N LYS A 34 -5.84 -0.92 -10.00
CA LYS A 34 -6.84 -0.51 -11.00
C LYS A 34 -8.17 -0.08 -10.38
N ASN A 35 -8.56 -0.66 -9.23
CA ASN A 35 -9.81 -0.38 -8.56
C ASN A 35 -9.87 1.02 -7.94
N VAL A 36 -8.71 1.67 -7.72
CA VAL A 36 -8.63 3.02 -7.14
C VAL A 36 -8.02 4.03 -8.10
N ILE A 37 -7.76 3.66 -9.36
CA ILE A 37 -7.08 4.54 -10.33
C ILE A 37 -7.86 5.83 -10.57
N HIS A 38 -9.19 5.80 -10.52
CA HIS A 38 -10.05 6.97 -10.67
C HIS A 38 -9.76 8.02 -9.59
N LEU A 39 -9.58 7.60 -8.33
CA LEU A 39 -9.21 8.50 -7.24
C LEU A 39 -7.85 9.19 -7.46
N TRP A 40 -6.91 8.51 -8.12
CA TRP A 40 -5.63 9.11 -8.50
C TRP A 40 -5.79 10.12 -9.63
N VAL A 41 -6.63 9.82 -10.62
CA VAL A 41 -6.93 10.74 -11.72
C VAL A 41 -7.52 12.04 -11.18
N ASP A 42 -8.53 11.95 -10.30
CA ASP A 42 -9.17 13.13 -9.70
C ASP A 42 -8.15 13.99 -8.91
N LEU A 43 -7.26 13.33 -8.17
CA LEU A 43 -6.23 14.00 -7.38
C LEU A 43 -5.16 14.67 -8.25
N LEU A 44 -4.83 14.07 -9.40
CA LEU A 44 -3.83 14.60 -10.31
C LEU A 44 -4.39 15.73 -11.19
N GLN A 45 -5.67 15.68 -11.57
CA GLN A 45 -6.32 16.77 -12.29
C GLN A 45 -6.38 18.06 -11.48
N SER A 46 -6.49 17.93 -10.15
CA SER A 46 -6.51 19.04 -9.20
C SER A 46 -5.12 19.49 -8.73
N SER A 47 -4.05 18.87 -9.24
CA SER A 47 -2.66 19.11 -8.82
C SER A 47 -1.80 19.51 -10.02
N LYS A 48 -0.95 20.53 -9.88
CA LYS A 48 0.09 20.83 -10.90
C LYS A 48 1.38 20.08 -10.58
N ASP A 49 2.39 20.77 -10.02
CA ASP A 49 3.64 20.17 -9.53
C ASP A 49 3.65 20.03 -7.99
N ASP A 50 2.46 20.12 -7.41
CA ASP A 50 2.23 20.16 -5.97
C ASP A 50 2.39 18.80 -5.32
N TYR A 51 2.50 18.81 -3.98
CA TYR A 51 2.27 17.59 -3.22
C TYR A 51 0.81 17.18 -3.36
N LEU A 52 0.58 15.90 -3.59
CA LEU A 52 -0.78 15.35 -3.70
C LEU A 52 -1.58 15.47 -2.40
N PHE A 53 -0.89 15.51 -1.26
CA PHE A 53 -1.51 15.63 0.06
C PHE A 53 -0.87 16.80 0.83
N SER A 54 -1.56 17.94 0.81
CA SER A 54 -1.25 19.16 1.54
C SER A 54 -2.27 19.38 2.67
N ASN A 55 -2.53 20.64 3.01
CA ASN A 55 -3.60 21.04 3.92
C ASN A 55 -4.92 20.42 3.46
N ASP A 56 -5.70 19.96 4.44
CA ASP A 56 -6.99 19.27 4.22
C ASP A 56 -6.97 18.05 3.30
N LEU A 57 -5.77 17.46 3.10
CA LEU A 57 -5.55 16.30 2.23
C LEU A 57 -5.88 16.57 0.76
N THR A 58 -5.88 17.84 0.33
CA THR A 58 -5.97 18.24 -1.06
C THR A 58 -4.58 18.58 -1.61
N PRO A 59 -4.39 18.65 -2.94
CA PRO A 59 -3.12 19.06 -3.50
C PRO A 59 -2.67 20.47 -3.06
N GLY A 60 -1.37 20.68 -2.94
CA GLY A 60 -0.80 22.00 -2.66
C GLY A 60 0.72 22.01 -2.46
N GLU A 61 1.30 23.21 -2.47
CA GLU A 61 2.76 23.42 -2.50
C GLU A 61 3.51 22.80 -1.30
N LYS A 62 2.83 22.72 -0.14
CA LYS A 62 3.44 22.26 1.12
C LYS A 62 2.98 20.85 1.45
N SER A 63 3.91 19.93 1.69
CA SER A 63 3.57 18.60 2.18
C SER A 63 2.94 18.68 3.58
N ILE A 64 1.88 17.90 3.83
CA ILE A 64 1.35 17.75 5.18
C ILE A 64 2.24 16.81 6.04
N SER A 65 2.19 16.98 7.36
CA SER A 65 2.78 16.00 8.29
C SER A 65 2.06 14.66 8.18
N GLU A 66 2.82 13.57 8.10
CA GLU A 66 2.29 12.20 8.00
C GLU A 66 1.35 11.83 9.16
N ARG A 67 1.57 12.43 10.34
CA ARG A 67 0.73 12.24 11.53
C ARG A 67 -0.70 12.72 11.32
N GLN A 68 -0.93 13.64 10.38
CA GLN A 68 -2.26 14.21 10.11
C GLN A 68 -3.24 13.18 9.55
N ILE A 69 -2.77 12.21 8.76
CA ILE A 69 -3.58 11.12 8.25
C ILE A 69 -4.01 10.21 9.41
N ALA A 70 -3.06 9.80 10.26
CA ALA A 70 -3.36 8.98 11.44
C ALA A 70 -4.30 9.68 12.44
N ARG A 71 -4.14 10.99 12.65
CA ARG A 71 -5.02 11.80 13.50
C ARG A 71 -6.45 11.86 12.97
N ARG A 72 -6.62 12.09 11.66
CA ARG A 72 -7.93 12.09 11.00
C ARG A 72 -8.59 10.70 11.08
N TRP A 73 -7.84 9.63 10.82
CA TRP A 73 -8.34 8.26 10.99
C TRP A 73 -8.81 7.98 12.41
N LYS A 74 -8.01 8.35 13.42
CA LYS A 74 -8.40 8.20 14.82
C LYS A 74 -9.74 8.92 15.08
N ARG A 75 -9.82 10.20 14.75
CA ARG A 75 -11.00 11.03 15.01
C ARG A 75 -12.26 10.55 14.27
N HIS A 76 -12.14 10.26 12.98
CA HIS A 76 -13.31 10.07 12.11
C HIS A 76 -13.71 8.61 11.96
N VAL A 77 -12.80 7.67 12.21
CA VAL A 77 -13.05 6.24 12.04
C VAL A 77 -12.96 5.53 13.38
N LYS A 78 -11.82 5.60 14.07
CA LYS A 78 -11.64 4.84 15.31
C LYS A 78 -12.60 5.29 16.40
N ASP A 79 -12.58 6.58 16.72
CA ASP A 79 -13.35 7.13 17.84
C ASP A 79 -14.85 7.17 17.52
N LYS A 80 -15.22 7.53 16.28
CA LYS A 80 -16.64 7.64 15.86
C LYS A 80 -17.33 6.29 15.61
N LEU A 81 -16.61 5.30 15.08
CA LEU A 81 -17.18 4.00 14.72
C LEU A 81 -16.78 2.90 15.72
N ASN A 82 -16.07 3.26 16.81
CA ASN A 82 -15.52 2.33 17.80
C ASN A 82 -14.64 1.23 17.18
N ILE A 83 -13.83 1.59 16.18
CA ILE A 83 -12.93 0.67 15.47
C ILE A 83 -11.51 0.78 16.05
N GLN A 84 -10.87 -0.34 16.37
CA GLN A 84 -9.49 -0.33 16.89
C GLN A 84 -8.42 -0.42 15.80
N CYS A 85 -8.79 -0.90 14.61
CA CYS A 85 -7.94 -1.09 13.45
C CYS A 85 -7.28 0.23 13.00
N ASP A 86 -5.96 0.20 12.74
CA ASP A 86 -5.21 1.32 12.18
C ASP A 86 -4.71 1.02 10.76
N PHE A 87 -4.01 1.98 10.14
CA PHE A 87 -3.46 1.78 8.80
C PHE A 87 -2.45 0.63 8.71
N TYR A 88 -1.76 0.30 9.80
CA TYR A 88 -0.83 -0.82 9.82
C TYR A 88 -1.58 -2.16 9.85
N SER A 89 -2.66 -2.26 10.63
CA SER A 89 -3.60 -3.38 10.60
C SER A 89 -4.22 -3.58 9.22
N LEU A 90 -4.67 -2.50 8.57
CA LEU A 90 -5.21 -2.55 7.20
C LEU A 90 -4.17 -2.98 6.18
N LYS A 91 -2.94 -2.47 6.30
CA LYS A 91 -1.81 -2.92 5.48
C LYS A 91 -1.58 -4.41 5.66
N HIS A 92 -1.63 -4.91 6.90
CA HIS A 92 -1.45 -6.32 7.20
C HIS A 92 -2.48 -7.19 6.49
N LEU A 93 -3.76 -6.87 6.68
CA LEU A 93 -4.87 -7.55 6.04
C LEU A 93 -4.75 -7.54 4.51
N HIS A 94 -4.39 -6.40 3.92
CA HIS A 94 -4.24 -6.29 2.48
C HIS A 94 -3.18 -7.25 1.92
N ILE A 95 -2.03 -7.36 2.60
CA ILE A 95 -0.94 -8.23 2.17
C ILE A 95 -1.31 -9.71 2.38
N ASP A 96 -2.01 -10.04 3.47
CA ASP A 96 -2.51 -11.40 3.69
C ASP A 96 -3.47 -11.84 2.58
N ILE A 97 -4.40 -10.96 2.18
CA ILE A 97 -5.34 -11.21 1.07
C ILE A 97 -4.58 -11.42 -0.25
N ILE A 98 -3.61 -10.55 -0.57
CA ILE A 98 -2.80 -10.71 -1.78
C ILE A 98 -2.01 -12.01 -1.74
N THR A 99 -1.41 -12.34 -0.59
CA THR A 99 -0.60 -13.55 -0.44
C THR A 99 -1.44 -14.80 -0.68
N ALA A 100 -2.66 -14.84 -0.14
CA ALA A 100 -3.58 -15.94 -0.38
C ALA A 100 -3.98 -16.10 -1.86
N ARG A 101 -4.21 -14.98 -2.55
CA ARG A 101 -4.69 -14.96 -3.95
C ARG A 101 -3.56 -15.17 -4.96
N GLU A 102 -2.52 -14.34 -4.87
CA GLU A 102 -1.47 -14.17 -5.88
C GLU A 102 -0.10 -14.71 -5.43
N GLY A 103 0.01 -15.17 -4.19
CA GLY A 103 1.24 -15.70 -3.61
C GLY A 103 2.19 -14.63 -3.03
N VAL A 104 3.19 -15.14 -2.31
CA VAL A 104 4.14 -14.37 -1.50
C VAL A 104 4.99 -13.40 -2.36
N LYS A 105 5.38 -13.80 -3.57
CA LYS A 105 6.21 -12.97 -4.47
C LYS A 105 5.48 -11.70 -4.89
N THR A 106 4.22 -11.82 -5.31
CA THR A 106 3.37 -10.69 -5.69
C THR A 106 3.12 -9.76 -4.51
N ALA A 107 2.84 -10.33 -3.34
CA ALA A 107 2.70 -9.58 -2.10
C ALA A 107 3.96 -8.78 -1.73
N ALA A 108 5.14 -9.36 -1.92
CA ALA A 108 6.42 -8.68 -1.68
C ALA A 108 6.62 -7.50 -2.65
N ILE A 109 6.28 -7.64 -3.92
CA ILE A 109 6.38 -6.57 -4.94
C ILE A 109 5.47 -5.40 -4.59
N ILE A 110 4.19 -5.65 -4.32
CA ILE A 110 3.22 -4.59 -3.95
C ILE A 110 3.70 -3.83 -2.71
N ASN A 111 4.28 -4.56 -1.76
CA ASN A 111 4.80 -3.97 -0.54
C ASN A 111 6.25 -3.46 -0.65
N GLY A 112 6.85 -3.54 -1.85
CA GLY A 112 8.22 -3.12 -2.18
C GLY A 112 9.26 -3.66 -1.21
N HIS A 113 9.07 -4.92 -0.82
CA HIS A 113 10.06 -5.69 -0.10
C HIS A 113 11.11 -6.21 -1.08
N LYS A 114 12.39 -6.12 -0.71
CA LYS A 114 13.50 -6.68 -1.50
C LYS A 114 13.60 -8.21 -1.42
N SER A 115 12.91 -8.81 -0.46
CA SER A 115 12.82 -10.26 -0.28
C SER A 115 11.45 -10.66 0.27
N ASP A 116 11.10 -11.92 0.02
CA ASP A 116 9.90 -12.59 0.53
C ASP A 116 9.95 -12.85 2.04
N LYS A 117 11.15 -12.91 2.65
CA LYS A 117 11.34 -13.18 4.09
C LYS A 117 10.47 -12.33 5.01
N MET A 118 10.26 -11.04 4.69
CA MET A 118 9.40 -10.17 5.49
C MET A 118 7.92 -10.50 5.34
N VAL A 119 7.50 -10.92 4.15
CA VAL A 119 6.13 -11.42 3.92
C VAL A 119 5.95 -12.76 4.64
N LEU A 120 6.92 -13.66 4.51
CA LEU A 120 6.86 -14.95 5.19
C LEU A 120 6.81 -14.78 6.72
N LYS A 121 7.68 -13.96 7.31
CA LYS A 121 7.76 -13.79 8.76
C LYS A 121 6.49 -13.20 9.38
N HIS A 122 5.88 -12.23 8.73
CA HIS A 122 4.78 -11.45 9.33
C HIS A 122 3.39 -11.84 8.83
N TYR A 123 3.30 -12.63 7.76
CA TYR A 123 2.05 -12.90 7.03
C TYR A 123 1.87 -14.41 6.73
N ALA A 124 2.88 -15.26 6.99
CA ALA A 124 2.80 -16.70 6.70
C ALA A 124 2.15 -17.56 7.78
N VAL A 125 1.60 -16.99 8.86
CA VAL A 125 0.94 -17.80 9.91
C VAL A 125 -0.11 -18.72 9.29
N ASN A 126 -0.83 -18.24 8.27
CA ASN A 126 -1.82 -19.04 7.52
C ASN A 126 -1.31 -19.53 6.16
N GLU A 127 -0.11 -19.15 5.72
CA GLU A 127 0.36 -19.48 4.37
C GLU A 127 0.73 -20.94 4.21
N LYS A 128 1.36 -21.53 5.23
CA LYS A 128 1.67 -22.96 5.22
C LYS A 128 0.39 -23.79 5.10
N GLN A 129 -0.65 -23.43 5.84
CA GLN A 129 -1.95 -24.10 5.77
C GLN A 129 -2.61 -23.89 4.39
N ARG A 130 -2.59 -22.66 3.86
CA ARG A 130 -3.11 -22.36 2.52
C ARG A 130 -2.44 -23.16 1.41
N GLN A 131 -1.12 -23.37 1.49
CA GLN A 131 -0.41 -24.19 0.51
C GLN A 131 -0.77 -25.67 0.64
N ILE A 132 -0.94 -26.17 1.86
CA ILE A 132 -1.43 -27.53 2.10
C ILE A 132 -2.84 -27.70 1.51
N ASP A 133 -3.74 -26.75 1.73
CA ASP A 133 -5.11 -26.85 1.22
C ASP A 133 -5.15 -26.74 -0.30
N LYS A 134 -4.38 -25.82 -0.90
CA LYS A 134 -4.20 -25.78 -2.37
C LYS A 134 -3.67 -27.10 -2.93
N ALA A 135 -2.72 -27.74 -2.25
CA ALA A 135 -2.14 -29.00 -2.71
C ALA A 135 -3.14 -30.17 -2.62
N LYS A 136 -4.07 -30.16 -1.65
CA LYS A 136 -5.15 -31.15 -1.58
C LYS A 136 -6.13 -31.03 -2.74
N ASP A 137 -6.38 -29.81 -3.20
CA ASP A 137 -7.34 -29.51 -4.26
C ASP A 137 -6.71 -29.54 -5.67
N MET A 138 -5.42 -29.87 -5.80
CA MET A 138 -4.75 -29.97 -7.09
C MET A 138 -5.18 -31.26 -7.80
N ASP A 139 -6.00 -31.09 -8.83
CA ASP A 139 -6.33 -32.16 -9.77
C ASP A 139 -5.22 -32.26 -10.84
N ILE A 140 -4.45 -33.34 -10.78
CA ILE A 140 -3.34 -33.63 -11.69
C ILE A 140 -3.59 -35.00 -12.31
N GLU A 141 -3.88 -35.02 -13.59
CA GLU A 141 -3.94 -36.25 -14.39
C GLU A 141 -2.53 -36.62 -14.88
N PHE A 142 -2.23 -37.92 -14.87
CA PHE A 142 -0.97 -38.52 -15.34
C PHE A 142 -1.14 -39.17 -16.70
#